data_AF-A0A8H7C2C0-F1
#
_entry.id   AF-A0A8H7C2C0-F1
#
_cell.length_a   1.000
_cell.length_b   1.000
_cell.length_c   1.000
_cell.angle_alpha   90.00
_cell.angle_beta   90.00
_cell.angle_gamma   90.00
#
_symmetry.space_group_name_H-M   'P 1'
#
loop_
_entity.id
_entity.type
_entity.pdbx_description
1 polymer ?
#
loop_
_entity_poly.entity_id
_entity_poly.type
_entity_poly.pdbx_seq_one_letter_code
_entity_poly.pdbx_strand_id
1 'polypeptide(L)'
;MKGNAGSEKMREEMREAEEEIAEDNGEDVPMEVLEEGKGEIFSSSPSPPKPAKKSAWIEGARNFSSMVFGPVFVQAFVLTFLGEWGDRSQIATIALGASHNVYLVTLGTIIGHSFCTALAVIGGRFISNKISVRHVTSCGAILFILFSVIYFYEACVEWGSVEVPLGLNVT
;
A
#
# COMPACT_ATOMS: atom_id res chain seq x y z
N MET A 1 -46.86 -34.49 10.75
CA MET A 1 -45.76 -34.38 11.74
C MET A 1 -44.44 -34.14 11.00
N LYS A 2 -44.11 -32.88 10.71
CA LYS A 2 -42.88 -32.51 9.96
C LYS A 2 -42.48 -31.05 10.22
N GLY A 3 -42.48 -30.66 11.50
CA GLY A 3 -42.27 -29.26 11.92
C GLY A 3 -41.15 -29.03 12.94
N ASN A 4 -40.48 -30.08 13.43
CA ASN A 4 -39.55 -29.95 14.57
C ASN A 4 -38.05 -30.08 14.22
N ALA A 5 -37.68 -30.45 12.99
CA ALA A 5 -36.28 -30.65 12.63
C ALA A 5 -35.57 -29.36 12.20
N GLY A 6 -36.30 -28.41 11.59
CA GLY A 6 -35.72 -27.15 11.12
C GLY A 6 -35.49 -26.14 12.24
N SER A 7 -36.33 -26.14 13.27
CA SER A 7 -36.20 -25.23 14.42
C SER A 7 -35.05 -25.62 15.34
N GLU A 8 -34.78 -26.91 15.50
CA GLU A 8 -33.65 -27.42 16.27
C GLU A 8 -32.33 -27.06 15.60
N LYS A 9 -32.23 -27.28 14.27
CA LYS A 9 -31.02 -26.93 13.49
C LYS A 9 -30.73 -25.42 13.51
N MET A 10 -31.76 -24.58 13.46
CA MET A 10 -31.61 -23.12 13.57
C MET A 10 -31.16 -22.68 14.99
N ARG A 11 -31.60 -23.39 16.03
CA ARG A 11 -31.17 -23.14 17.42
C ARG A 11 -29.74 -23.60 17.67
N GLU A 12 -29.32 -24.69 17.03
CA GLU A 12 -27.94 -25.20 17.07
C GLU A 12 -26.98 -24.21 16.41
N GLU A 13 -27.29 -23.72 15.20
CA GLU A 13 -26.44 -22.75 14.49
C GLU A 13 -26.38 -21.39 15.23
N MET A 14 -27.47 -20.98 15.87
CA MET A 14 -27.49 -19.75 16.68
C MET A 14 -26.71 -19.91 17.99
N ARG A 15 -26.66 -21.13 18.56
CA ARG A 15 -25.86 -21.44 19.75
C ARG A 15 -24.37 -21.49 19.44
N GLU A 16 -23.96 -22.10 18.33
CA GLU A 16 -22.56 -22.10 17.89
C GLU A 16 -22.06 -20.67 17.59
N ALA A 17 -22.88 -19.83 16.94
CA ALA A 17 -22.53 -18.43 16.70
C ALA A 17 -22.37 -17.61 17.99
N GLU A 18 -23.15 -17.92 19.04
CA GLU A 18 -23.04 -17.25 20.33
C GLU A 18 -21.80 -17.73 21.12
N GLU A 19 -21.39 -18.99 20.94
CA GLU A 19 -20.17 -19.59 21.52
C GLU A 19 -18.91 -19.01 20.85
N GLU A 20 -18.91 -18.78 19.54
CA GLU A 20 -17.83 -18.09 18.82
C GLU A 20 -17.70 -16.60 19.23
N ILE A 21 -18.81 -15.89 19.44
CA ILE A 21 -18.77 -14.49 19.90
C ILE A 21 -18.32 -14.40 21.37
N ALA A 22 -18.61 -15.42 22.20
CA ALA A 22 -18.14 -15.47 23.57
C ALA A 22 -16.63 -15.77 23.69
N GLU A 23 -16.03 -16.52 22.75
CA GLU A 23 -14.57 -16.68 22.70
C GLU A 23 -13.83 -15.43 22.18
N ASP A 24 -14.45 -14.62 21.31
CA ASP A 24 -13.83 -13.38 20.79
C ASP A 24 -13.94 -12.16 21.73
N ASN A 25 -14.67 -12.28 22.85
CA ASN A 25 -14.69 -11.27 23.94
C ASN A 25 -13.75 -11.64 25.11
N GLY A 26 -12.71 -12.44 24.83
CA GLY A 26 -11.76 -12.95 25.82
C GLY A 26 -10.37 -12.31 25.85
N GLU A 27 -10.11 -11.24 25.09
CA GLU A 27 -8.91 -10.41 25.25
C GLU A 27 -9.24 -8.91 25.23
N ASP A 28 -10.13 -8.49 26.13
CA ASP A 28 -10.03 -7.16 26.71
C ASP A 28 -8.63 -7.02 27.32
N VAL A 29 -7.77 -6.19 26.71
CA VAL A 29 -6.48 -5.83 27.30
C VAL A 29 -6.78 -5.02 28.56
N PRO A 30 -6.58 -5.54 29.80
CA PRO A 30 -6.81 -4.77 31.00
C PRO A 30 -5.58 -3.87 31.16
N MET A 31 -5.71 -2.64 30.67
CA MET A 31 -4.73 -1.56 30.84
C MET A 31 -4.81 -1.01 32.28
N GLU A 32 -4.69 -1.87 33.30
CA GLU A 32 -4.81 -1.46 34.71
C GLU A 32 -4.07 -2.35 35.73
N VAL A 33 -3.16 -3.23 35.33
CA VAL A 33 -2.34 -4.01 36.29
C VAL A 33 -0.85 -3.97 35.93
N LEU A 34 -0.26 -2.78 35.99
CA LEU A 34 1.19 -2.58 36.19
C LEU A 34 1.45 -1.52 37.26
N GLU A 35 0.60 -1.47 38.28
CA GLU A 35 0.83 -0.68 39.49
C GLU A 35 0.68 -1.58 40.73
N GLU A 36 1.56 -2.57 40.88
CA GLU A 36 1.85 -3.12 42.21
C GLU A 36 3.17 -3.90 42.20
N GLY A 37 4.26 -3.14 42.40
CA GLY A 37 5.55 -3.70 42.76
C GLY A 37 5.60 -3.97 44.26
N LYS A 38 5.35 -5.20 44.70
CA LYS A 38 5.90 -5.72 45.97
C LYS A 38 5.82 -7.24 46.07
N GLY A 39 6.97 -7.89 46.19
CA GLY A 39 7.04 -9.30 46.61
C GLY A 39 8.32 -9.98 46.16
N GLU A 40 9.42 -9.71 46.85
CA GLU A 40 10.60 -10.58 46.78
C GLU A 40 10.25 -12.00 47.26
N ILE A 41 10.85 -13.04 46.67
CA ILE A 41 11.54 -14.14 47.38
C ILE A 41 12.29 -15.03 46.37
N PHE A 42 13.56 -15.23 46.72
CA PHE A 42 14.68 -15.96 46.14
C PHE A 42 14.48 -17.47 45.90
N SER A 43 15.03 -18.01 44.78
CA SER A 43 15.65 -19.37 44.72
C SER A 43 16.28 -19.72 43.33
N SER A 44 17.61 -19.69 43.27
CA SER A 44 18.59 -20.54 42.53
C SER A 44 18.30 -21.27 41.17
N SER A 45 19.17 -20.98 40.18
CA SER A 45 19.75 -21.73 39.00
C SER A 45 19.53 -23.25 38.82
N PRO A 46 19.72 -23.87 37.61
CA PRO A 46 20.60 -23.47 36.48
C PRO A 46 19.99 -23.57 35.04
N SER A 47 20.60 -22.85 34.08
CA SER A 47 20.36 -22.92 32.62
C SER A 47 20.93 -24.22 31.98
N PRO A 48 20.31 -24.80 30.93
CA PRO A 48 20.78 -24.64 29.52
C PRO A 48 19.69 -24.93 28.43
N PRO A 49 19.99 -25.05 27.12
CA PRO A 49 20.87 -24.30 26.22
C PRO A 49 20.08 -23.47 25.18
N LYS A 50 20.69 -22.42 24.61
CA LYS A 50 20.16 -21.70 23.44
C LYS A 50 20.47 -22.47 22.14
N PRO A 51 19.47 -22.76 21.30
CA PRO A 51 19.73 -22.74 19.86
C PRO A 51 18.54 -22.13 19.10
N ALA A 52 18.46 -20.80 19.06
CA ALA A 52 17.31 -20.14 18.43
C ALA A 52 17.69 -18.93 17.55
N LYS A 53 18.85 -18.98 16.88
CA LYS A 53 19.17 -17.99 15.84
C LYS A 53 18.25 -18.15 14.61
N LYS A 54 17.80 -19.37 14.32
CA LYS A 54 16.89 -19.63 13.19
C LYS A 54 15.45 -19.17 13.46
N SER A 55 14.96 -19.32 14.69
CA SER A 55 13.61 -18.84 15.05
C SER A 55 13.53 -17.32 15.09
N ALA A 56 14.59 -16.60 15.49
CA ALA A 56 14.60 -15.14 15.51
C ALA A 56 14.44 -14.50 14.11
N TRP A 57 15.03 -15.09 13.07
CA TRP A 57 14.88 -14.58 11.70
C TRP A 57 13.53 -14.96 11.08
N ILE A 58 12.99 -16.14 11.43
CA ILE A 58 11.66 -16.56 10.98
C ILE A 58 10.58 -15.70 11.64
N GLU A 59 10.72 -15.40 12.93
CA GLU A 59 9.82 -14.49 13.64
C GLU A 59 9.93 -13.06 13.09
N GLY A 60 11.16 -12.59 12.80
CA GLY A 60 11.39 -11.32 12.12
C GLY A 60 10.76 -11.27 10.73
N ALA A 61 10.87 -12.34 9.94
CA ALA A 61 10.25 -12.44 8.63
C ALA A 61 8.71 -12.48 8.72
N ARG A 62 8.15 -13.15 9.73
CA ARG A 62 6.70 -13.20 9.98
C ARG A 62 6.15 -11.82 10.36
N ASN A 63 6.86 -11.08 11.22
CA ASN A 63 6.51 -9.71 11.61
C ASN A 63 6.63 -8.71 10.45
N PHE A 64 7.65 -8.88 9.60
CA PHE A 64 7.76 -8.09 8.37
C PHE A 64 6.65 -8.43 7.39
N SER A 65 6.35 -9.72 7.22
CA SER A 65 5.27 -10.20 6.37
C SER A 65 3.92 -9.66 6.84
N SER A 66 3.61 -9.68 8.13
CA SER A 66 2.36 -9.10 8.64
C SER A 66 2.29 -7.58 8.44
N MET A 67 3.43 -6.88 8.47
CA MET A 67 3.49 -5.45 8.15
C MET A 67 3.28 -5.17 6.65
N VAL A 68 3.90 -5.95 5.76
CA VAL A 68 3.83 -5.78 4.30
C VAL A 68 2.49 -6.26 3.74
N PHE A 69 1.89 -7.30 4.30
CA PHE A 69 0.54 -7.74 3.90
C PHE A 69 -0.58 -7.05 4.68
N GLY A 70 -0.25 -6.03 5.49
CA GLY A 70 -1.24 -5.21 6.17
C GLY A 70 -2.09 -4.39 5.17
N PRO A 71 -3.37 -4.12 5.49
CA PRO A 71 -4.29 -3.45 4.57
C PRO A 71 -3.80 -2.05 4.14
N VAL A 72 -3.13 -1.33 5.04
CA VAL A 72 -2.59 0.01 4.76
C VAL A 72 -1.44 -0.06 3.75
N PHE A 73 -0.53 -1.03 3.89
CA PHE A 73 0.57 -1.19 2.95
C PHE A 73 0.05 -1.61 1.58
N VAL A 74 -0.83 -2.62 1.52
CA VAL A 74 -1.40 -3.11 0.26
C VAL A 74 -2.17 -1.99 -0.45
N GLN A 75 -2.96 -1.19 0.27
CA GLN A 75 -3.67 -0.05 -0.31
C GLN A 75 -2.71 0.99 -0.89
N ALA A 76 -1.67 1.39 -0.14
CA ALA A 76 -0.68 2.35 -0.61
C ALA A 76 0.11 1.79 -1.81
N PHE A 77 0.51 0.52 -1.74
CA PHE A 77 1.21 -0.18 -2.80
C PHE A 77 0.37 -0.23 -4.07
N VAL A 78 -0.88 -0.69 -4.01
CA VAL A 78 -1.75 -0.78 -5.18
C VAL A 78 -2.03 0.61 -5.75
N LEU A 79 -2.29 1.61 -4.91
CA LEU A 79 -2.55 2.98 -5.37
C LEU A 79 -1.33 3.57 -6.10
N THR A 80 -0.13 3.43 -5.54
CA THR A 80 1.10 3.92 -6.17
C THR A 80 1.47 3.07 -7.38
N PHE A 81 1.37 1.75 -7.31
CA PHE A 81 1.72 0.86 -8.40
C PHE A 81 0.84 1.09 -9.63
N LEU A 82 -0.48 1.17 -9.44
CA LEU A 82 -1.40 1.48 -10.55
C LEU A 82 -1.24 2.91 -11.05
N GLY A 83 -0.99 3.88 -10.16
CA GLY A 83 -0.77 5.27 -10.53
C GLY A 83 0.50 5.49 -11.34
N GLU A 84 1.56 4.73 -11.02
CA GLU A 84 2.86 4.79 -11.69
C GLU A 84 2.99 3.76 -12.82
N TRP A 85 1.98 2.91 -13.04
CA TRP A 85 2.07 1.86 -14.06
C TRP A 85 2.21 2.49 -15.44
N GLY A 86 3.36 2.26 -16.07
CA GLY A 86 3.62 2.77 -17.41
C GLY A 86 3.94 4.26 -17.44
N ASP A 87 4.35 4.84 -16.31
CA ASP A 87 4.85 6.21 -16.29
C ASP A 87 6.06 6.38 -17.22
N ARG A 88 6.17 7.57 -17.80
CA ARG A 88 7.26 7.93 -18.72
C ARG A 88 8.62 7.80 -18.05
N SER A 89 8.71 7.98 -16.74
CA SER A 89 9.94 7.78 -15.98
C SER A 89 10.45 6.33 -16.04
N GLN A 90 9.58 5.33 -16.23
CA GLN A 90 9.99 3.93 -16.37
C GLN A 90 10.73 3.70 -17.69
N ILE A 91 10.17 4.21 -18.80
CA ILE A 91 10.81 4.14 -20.12
C ILE A 91 12.13 4.93 -20.13
N ALA A 92 12.14 6.11 -19.49
CA ALA A 92 13.36 6.92 -19.35
C ALA A 92 14.44 6.19 -18.55
N THR A 93 14.08 5.52 -17.45
CA THR A 93 15.00 4.73 -16.62
C THR A 93 15.57 3.55 -17.42
N ILE A 94 14.75 2.84 -18.20
CA ILE A 94 15.22 1.73 -19.07
C ILE A 94 16.17 2.25 -20.14
N ALA A 95 15.83 3.35 -20.81
CA ALA A 95 16.68 3.96 -21.83
C ALA A 95 18.02 4.44 -21.25
N LEU A 96 17.99 5.03 -20.05
CA LEU A 96 19.20 5.49 -19.35
C LEU A 96 20.05 4.33 -18.83
N GLY A 97 19.42 3.25 -18.36
CA GLY A 97 20.10 2.02 -17.97
C GLY A 97 20.71 1.27 -19.16
N ALA A 98 20.16 1.44 -20.37
CA ALA A 98 20.73 0.89 -21.58
C ALA A 98 21.96 1.67 -22.07
N SER A 99 22.04 2.98 -21.79
CA SER A 99 23.16 3.85 -22.21
C SER A 99 24.27 4.00 -21.17
N HIS A 100 23.98 3.78 -19.88
CA HIS A 100 24.91 3.93 -18.76
C HIS A 100 24.99 2.69 -17.87
N ASN A 101 25.83 2.75 -16.82
CA ASN A 101 25.93 1.67 -15.86
C ASN A 101 24.61 1.48 -15.08
N VAL A 102 23.99 0.32 -15.26
CA VAL A 102 22.68 -0.02 -14.66
C VAL A 102 22.67 0.15 -13.14
N TYR A 103 23.75 -0.20 -12.45
CA TYR A 103 23.79 -0.09 -10.98
C TYR A 103 23.70 1.36 -10.49
N LEU A 104 24.37 2.29 -11.18
CA LEU A 104 24.31 3.71 -10.84
C LEU A 104 22.94 4.31 -11.17
N VAL A 105 22.36 3.92 -12.31
CA VAL A 105 21.02 4.36 -12.72
C VAL A 105 19.98 3.87 -11.72
N THR A 106 19.97 2.59 -11.39
CA THR A 106 19.04 2.02 -10.41
C THR A 106 19.17 2.68 -9.04
N LEU A 107 20.40 2.89 -8.56
CA LEU A 107 20.62 3.57 -7.27
C LEU A 107 20.10 5.01 -7.29
N GLY A 108 20.38 5.76 -8.35
CA GLY A 108 19.89 7.12 -8.54
C GLY A 108 18.37 7.18 -8.59
N THR A 109 17.73 6.27 -9.33
CA THR A 109 16.26 6.18 -9.43
C THR A 109 15.63 5.84 -8.09
N ILE A 110 16.19 4.89 -7.33
CA ILE A 110 15.68 4.54 -5.99
C ILE A 110 15.72 5.76 -5.06
N ILE A 111 16.86 6.46 -5.00
CA ILE A 111 17.02 7.63 -4.12
C ILE A 111 16.10 8.77 -4.56
N GLY A 112 16.08 9.09 -5.85
CA GLY A 112 15.26 10.16 -6.40
C GLY A 112 13.77 9.90 -6.20
N HIS A 113 13.31 8.69 -6.51
CA HIS A 113 11.91 8.30 -6.32
C HIS A 113 11.53 8.28 -4.83
N SER A 114 12.38 7.74 -3.96
CA SER A 114 12.14 7.77 -2.50
C SER A 114 11.98 9.19 -1.97
N PHE A 115 12.82 10.13 -2.44
CA PHE A 115 12.73 11.53 -2.06
C PHE A 115 11.44 12.17 -2.57
N CYS A 116 11.06 11.90 -3.83
CA CYS A 116 9.80 12.36 -4.41
C CYS A 116 8.59 11.86 -3.60
N THR A 117 8.54 10.56 -3.30
CA THR A 117 7.48 9.96 -2.49
C THR A 117 7.43 10.56 -1.10
N ALA A 118 8.57 10.76 -0.44
CA ALA A 118 8.62 11.38 0.88
C ALA A 118 8.05 12.80 0.87
N LEU A 119 8.44 13.62 -0.11
CA LEU A 119 7.90 14.97 -0.28
C LEU A 119 6.39 14.95 -0.58
N ALA A 120 5.93 14.02 -1.43
CA ALA A 120 4.52 13.87 -1.74
C ALA A 120 3.69 13.51 -0.50
N VAL A 121 4.19 12.61 0.35
CA VAL A 121 3.51 12.21 1.59
C VAL A 121 3.48 13.36 2.60
N ILE A 122 4.60 14.05 2.81
CA ILE A 122 4.66 15.20 3.74
C ILE A 122 3.78 16.34 3.23
N GLY A 123 3.90 16.69 1.95
CA GLY A 123 3.10 17.71 1.29
C GLY A 123 1.61 17.36 1.33
N GLY A 124 1.25 16.12 1.03
CA GLY A 124 -0.12 15.62 1.11
C GLY A 124 -0.71 15.69 2.51
N ARG A 125 0.06 15.33 3.55
CA ARG A 125 -0.35 15.50 4.96
C ARG A 125 -0.57 16.97 5.30
N PHE A 126 0.30 17.88 4.83
CA PHE A 126 0.15 19.31 5.08
C PHE A 126 -1.07 19.90 4.36
N ILE A 127 -1.28 19.53 3.09
CA ILE A 127 -2.43 19.95 2.29
C ILE A 127 -3.72 19.42 2.91
N SER A 128 -3.76 18.16 3.34
CA SER A 128 -4.94 17.52 3.93
C SER A 128 -5.41 18.20 5.21
N ASN A 129 -4.51 18.87 5.93
CA ASN A 129 -4.85 19.57 7.17
C ASN A 129 -5.34 21.01 6.93
N LYS A 130 -5.08 21.59 5.74
CA LYS A 130 -5.35 23.00 5.43
C LYS A 130 -6.40 23.21 4.34
N ILE A 131 -6.61 22.24 3.43
CA ILE A 131 -7.46 22.41 2.26
C ILE A 131 -8.52 21.31 2.18
N SER A 132 -9.78 21.70 1.94
CA SER A 132 -10.88 20.74 1.73
C SER A 132 -10.71 19.97 0.41
N VAL A 133 -11.03 18.67 0.42
CA VAL A 133 -10.96 17.74 -0.72
C VAL A 133 -11.66 18.26 -1.98
N ARG A 134 -12.70 19.08 -1.82
CA ARG A 134 -13.40 19.72 -2.94
C ARG A 134 -12.49 20.63 -3.77
N HIS A 135 -11.63 21.43 -3.12
CA HIS A 135 -10.72 22.32 -3.83
C HIS A 135 -9.66 21.54 -4.61
N VAL A 136 -9.11 20.48 -4.01
CA VAL A 136 -8.12 19.62 -4.67
C VAL A 136 -8.71 18.97 -5.93
N THR A 137 -9.94 18.48 -5.81
CA THR A 137 -10.65 17.83 -6.94
C THR A 137 -10.98 18.82 -8.05
N SER A 138 -11.46 20.02 -7.71
CA SER A 138 -11.74 21.07 -8.69
C SER A 138 -10.47 21.53 -9.42
N CYS A 139 -9.36 21.72 -8.70
CA CYS A 139 -8.08 22.05 -9.32
C CYS A 139 -7.61 20.93 -10.25
N GLY A 140 -7.72 19.66 -9.84
CA GLY A 140 -7.39 18.52 -10.68
C GLY A 140 -8.22 18.47 -11.97
N ALA A 141 -9.53 18.69 -11.87
CA ALA A 141 -10.42 18.72 -13.04
C ALA A 141 -10.06 19.84 -14.03
N ILE A 142 -9.75 21.04 -13.53
CA ILE A 142 -9.34 22.17 -14.37
C ILE A 142 -8.02 21.85 -15.08
N LEU A 143 -7.02 21.33 -14.35
CA LEU A 143 -5.74 20.92 -14.93
C LEU A 143 -5.93 19.82 -15.98
N PHE A 144 -6.82 18.86 -15.74
CA PHE A 144 -7.10 17.78 -16.67
C PHE A 144 -7.71 18.30 -17.98
N ILE A 145 -8.68 19.22 -17.91
CA ILE A 145 -9.25 19.87 -19.10
C ILE A 145 -8.18 20.66 -19.83
N LEU A 146 -7.36 21.42 -19.11
CA LEU A 146 -6.30 22.24 -19.69
C LEU A 146 -5.29 21.37 -20.46
N PHE A 147 -4.77 20.31 -19.83
CA PHE A 147 -3.85 19.39 -20.51
C PHE A 147 -4.53 18.64 -21.66
N SER A 148 -5.78 18.19 -21.48
CA SER A 148 -6.54 17.54 -22.54
C SER A 148 -6.65 18.44 -23.78
N VAL A 149 -6.93 19.73 -23.59
CA VAL A 149 -7.05 20.68 -24.70
C VAL A 149 -5.68 20.93 -25.35
N ILE A 150 -4.61 21.11 -24.58
CA ILE A 150 -3.25 21.28 -25.11
C ILE A 150 -2.84 20.08 -25.96
N TYR A 151 -2.94 18.87 -25.41
CA TYR A 151 -2.57 17.65 -26.12
C TYR A 151 -3.45 17.39 -27.34
N PHE A 152 -4.74 17.75 -27.26
CA PHE A 152 -5.64 17.65 -28.42
C PHE A 152 -5.24 18.62 -29.53
N TYR A 153 -4.90 19.88 -29.20
CA TYR A 153 -4.41 20.83 -30.19
C TYR A 153 -3.08 20.38 -30.79
N GLU A 154 -2.14 19.92 -29.97
CA GLU A 154 -0.86 19.38 -30.45
C GLU A 154 -1.10 18.20 -31.41
N ALA A 155 -1.94 17.24 -31.01
CA ALA A 155 -2.30 16.12 -31.88
C ALA A 155 -2.98 16.55 -33.19
N CYS A 156 -3.88 17.54 -33.17
CA CYS A 156 -4.52 18.05 -34.37
C CYS A 156 -3.56 18.82 -35.29
N VAL A 157 -2.63 19.60 -34.73
CA VAL A 157 -1.63 20.34 -35.49
C VAL A 157 -0.61 19.39 -36.11
N GLU A 158 -0.13 18.41 -35.34
CA GLU A 158 0.80 17.39 -35.80
C GLU A 158 0.13 16.53 -36.89
N TRP A 159 -1.13 16.11 -36.70
CA TRP A 159 -1.90 15.36 -37.69
C TRP A 159 -2.05 16.13 -39.01
N GLY A 160 -2.25 17.45 -38.95
CA GLY A 160 -2.30 18.30 -40.14
C GLY A 160 -0.97 18.47 -40.86
N SER A 161 0.14 18.16 -40.19
CA SER A 161 1.51 18.27 -40.72
C SER A 161 2.15 16.91 -41.02
N VAL A 162 1.40 15.81 -40.92
CA VAL A 162 1.86 14.47 -41.35
C VAL A 162 1.93 14.45 -42.88
N GLU A 163 3.05 14.92 -43.42
CA GLU A 163 3.49 14.56 -44.76
C GLU A 163 3.85 13.07 -44.73
N VAL A 164 2.94 12.22 -45.20
CA VAL A 164 3.19 10.79 -45.35
C VAL A 164 4.37 10.62 -46.31
N PRO A 165 5.52 10.03 -45.91
CA PRO A 165 6.60 9.69 -46.83
C PRO A 165 6.23 8.41 -47.59
N LEU A 166 5.12 8.44 -48.30
CA LEU A 166 4.86 7.55 -49.41
C LEU A 166 4.73 8.48 -50.60
N GLY A 167 5.61 8.32 -51.59
CA GLY A 167 5.62 9.07 -52.84
C GLY A 167 4.39 8.82 -53.71
N LEU A 168 3.19 9.07 -53.16
CA LEU A 168 1.93 9.12 -53.86
C LEU A 168 1.34 10.50 -53.61
N ASN A 169 1.74 11.42 -54.48
CA ASN A 169 1.09 12.70 -54.68
C ASN A 169 -0.38 12.43 -55.01
N VAL A 170 -1.30 12.79 -54.10
CA VAL A 170 -2.71 12.92 -54.44
C VAL A 170 -3.01 14.41 -54.44
N THR A 171 -3.33 14.88 -55.65
CA THR A 171 -3.75 16.21 -56.09
C THR A 171 -4.57 17.01 -55.10
#